data_AF-G5SDP4-F1
#
_entry.id   AF-G5SDP4-F1
#
_cell.length_a   1.000
_cell.length_b   1.000
_cell.length_c   1.000
_cell.angle_alpha   90.00
_cell.angle_beta   90.00
_cell.angle_gamma   90.00
#
_symmetry.space_group_name_H-M   'P 1'
#
loop_
_entity.id
_entity.type
_entity.pdbx_description
1 polymer ?
#
loop_
_entity_poly.entity_id
_entity_poly.type
_entity_poly.pdbx_seq_one_letter_code
_entity_poly.pdbx_strand_id
1 'polypeptide(L)'
;MLLEKGREVLHTVRELEKQAIKLHEGWENELVIGVDDTFPFSLLAPLIDAFYQRHSVTRLKFVNGVLGGSWETLTQGRADIIVGAMRAPPRAAA
;
A
#
# COMPACT_ATOMS: atom_id res chain seq x y z
N MET A 1 -1.88 11.08 28.93
CA MET A 1 -0.69 10.22 28.74
C MET A 1 -0.96 8.71 28.80
N LEU A 2 -2.02 8.22 29.46
CA LEU A 2 -2.40 6.78 29.40
C LEU A 2 -3.11 6.38 28.09
N LEU A 3 -3.91 7.30 27.51
CA LEU A 3 -4.64 7.04 26.27
C LEU A 3 -3.73 6.95 25.03
N GLU A 4 -2.62 7.70 25.01
CA GLU A 4 -1.61 7.64 23.94
C GLU A 4 -0.91 6.27 23.92
N LYS A 5 -0.43 5.81 25.08
CA LYS A 5 0.21 4.50 25.23
C LYS A 5 -0.76 3.35 24.95
N GLY A 6 -2.04 3.50 25.33
CA GLY A 6 -3.09 2.55 24.98
C GLY A 6 -3.32 2.44 23.47
N ARG A 7 -3.27 3.57 22.73
CA ARG A 7 -3.36 3.57 21.26
C ARG A 7 -2.17 2.91 20.58
N GLU A 8 -0.96 3.14 21.09
CA GLU A 8 0.26 2.56 20.55
C GLU A 8 0.29 1.03 20.72
N VAL A 9 -0.13 0.53 21.89
CA VAL A 9 -0.26 -0.92 22.13
C VAL A 9 -1.34 -1.53 21.23
N LEU A 10 -2.51 -0.89 21.10
CA LEU A 10 -3.56 -1.36 20.20
C LEU A 10 -3.13 -1.34 18.72
N HIS A 11 -2.29 -0.39 18.33
CA HIS A 11 -1.72 -0.32 17.00
C HIS A 11 -0.78 -1.50 16.74
N THR A 12 0.16 -1.76 17.66
CA THR A 12 1.10 -2.87 17.54
C THR A 12 0.40 -4.24 17.54
N VAL A 13 -0.66 -4.39 18.35
CA VAL A 13 -1.50 -5.61 18.36
C VAL A 13 -2.20 -5.80 17.01
N ARG A 14 -2.74 -4.73 16.41
CA ARG A 14 -3.35 -4.80 15.07
C ARG A 14 -2.35 -5.16 13.98
N GLU A 15 -1.11 -4.69 14.07
CA GLU A 15 -0.07 -5.05 13.10
C GLU A 15 0.36 -6.51 13.24
N LEU A 16 0.48 -7.03 14.47
CA LEU A 16 0.75 -8.45 14.72
C LEU A 16 -0.41 -9.34 14.27
N GLU A 17 -1.65 -8.90 14.48
CA GLU A 17 -2.86 -9.61 14.03
C GLU A 17 -2.92 -9.65 12.49
N LYS A 18 -2.64 -8.52 11.82
CA LYS A 18 -2.51 -8.47 10.35
C LYS A 18 -1.40 -9.39 9.84
N GLN A 19 -0.27 -9.49 10.54
CA GLN A 19 0.82 -10.39 10.17
C GLN A 19 0.46 -11.88 10.38
N ALA A 20 -0.27 -12.20 11.45
CA ALA A 20 -0.75 -13.55 11.72
C ALA A 20 -1.82 -14.02 10.72
N ILE A 21 -2.74 -13.12 10.33
CA ILE A 21 -3.75 -13.38 9.28
C ILE A 21 -3.08 -13.64 7.93
N LYS A 22 -1.99 -12.92 7.61
CA LYS A 22 -1.21 -13.10 6.37
C LYS A 22 -0.48 -14.46 6.28
N LEU A 23 -0.22 -15.12 7.41
CA LEU A 23 0.68 -16.28 7.50
C LEU A 23 -0.01 -17.64 7.42
N HIS A 24 -1.33 -17.71 7.63
CA HIS A 24 -1.99 -19.00 7.84
C HIS A 24 -2.83 -19.54 6.68
N GLU A 25 -3.59 -18.74 5.91
CA GLU A 25 -4.65 -19.34 5.08
C GLU A 25 -5.03 -18.62 3.77
N GLY A 26 -4.09 -18.14 2.97
CA GLY A 26 -4.33 -17.90 1.53
C GLY A 26 -5.60 -17.09 1.15
N TRP A 27 -6.02 -16.15 2.00
CA TRP A 27 -7.23 -15.35 1.80
C TRP A 27 -6.84 -13.97 1.25
N GLU A 28 -7.52 -13.57 0.17
CA GLU A 28 -7.31 -12.40 -0.70
C GLU A 28 -6.23 -11.41 -0.22
N ASN A 29 -4.99 -11.58 -0.71
CA ASN A 29 -3.95 -10.59 -0.46
C ASN A 29 -4.43 -9.24 -1.07
N GLU A 30 -4.42 -8.17 -0.30
CA GLU A 30 -4.69 -6.82 -0.83
C GLU A 30 -3.35 -6.22 -1.25
N LEU A 31 -3.24 -5.80 -2.52
CA LEU A 31 -2.12 -5.02 -3.03
C LEU A 31 -2.55 -3.57 -3.18
N VAL A 32 -1.98 -2.69 -2.35
CA VAL A 32 -2.28 -1.26 -2.33
C VAL A 32 -1.31 -0.52 -3.26
N ILE A 33 -1.85 0.07 -4.32
CA ILE A 33 -1.10 0.76 -5.36
C ILE A 33 -1.44 2.25 -5.29
N GLY A 34 -0.46 3.08 -4.95
CA GLY A 34 -0.59 4.52 -5.09
C GLY A 34 -0.35 4.95 -6.54
N VAL A 35 -1.24 5.75 -7.10
CA VAL A 35 -1.13 6.25 -8.47
C VAL A 35 -1.05 7.76 -8.43
N ASP A 36 0.06 8.33 -8.91
CA ASP A 36 0.22 9.78 -8.99
C ASP A 36 -0.90 10.41 -9.84
N ASP A 37 -1.44 11.55 -9.41
CA ASP A 37 -2.58 12.21 -10.09
C ASP A 37 -2.26 12.64 -11.52
N THR A 38 -0.97 12.80 -11.87
CA THR A 38 -0.54 13.12 -13.24
C THR A 38 -0.44 11.88 -14.13
N PHE A 39 -0.46 10.68 -13.55
CA PHE A 39 -0.37 9.43 -14.30
C PHE A 39 -1.74 9.07 -14.90
N PRO A 40 -1.83 8.83 -16.22
CA PRO A 40 -3.09 8.45 -16.85
C PRO A 40 -3.51 7.04 -16.41
N PHE A 41 -4.42 6.95 -15.42
CA PHE A 41 -4.91 5.69 -14.84
C PHE A 41 -5.39 4.67 -15.89
N SER A 42 -5.93 5.15 -17.02
CA SER A 42 -6.36 4.29 -18.14
C SER A 42 -5.27 3.33 -18.66
N LEU A 43 -3.98 3.68 -18.51
CA LEU A 43 -2.87 2.80 -18.90
C LEU A 43 -2.74 1.56 -17.98
N LEU A 44 -3.36 1.57 -16.79
CA LEU A 44 -3.34 0.44 -15.86
C LEU A 44 -4.36 -0.64 -16.23
N ALA A 45 -5.43 -0.31 -16.97
CA ALA A 45 -6.49 -1.26 -17.31
C ALA A 45 -5.96 -2.60 -17.90
N PRO A 46 -5.13 -2.62 -18.95
CA PRO A 46 -4.61 -3.89 -19.48
C PRO A 46 -3.69 -4.63 -18.50
N LEU A 47 -3.02 -3.91 -17.59
CA LEU A 47 -2.17 -4.52 -16.57
C LEU A 47 -2.99 -5.16 -15.45
N ILE A 48 -4.10 -4.52 -15.07
CA ILE A 48 -5.08 -5.06 -14.12
C ILE A 48 -5.67 -6.36 -14.66
N ASP A 49 -6.07 -6.39 -15.94
CA ASP A 49 -6.59 -7.60 -16.57
C ASP A 49 -5.54 -8.72 -16.61
N ALA A 50 -4.30 -8.39 -16.99
CA ALA A 50 -3.20 -9.36 -17.00
C ALA A 50 -2.85 -9.88 -15.60
N PHE A 51 -2.99 -9.04 -14.57
CA PHE A 51 -2.77 -9.42 -13.18
C PHE A 51 -3.83 -10.42 -12.71
N TYR A 52 -5.11 -10.13 -12.91
CA TYR A 52 -6.20 -11.00 -12.48
C TYR A 52 -6.26 -12.33 -13.24
N GLN A 53 -5.69 -12.42 -14.45
CA GLN A 53 -5.50 -13.71 -15.14
C GLN A 53 -4.58 -14.69 -14.38
N ARG A 54 -3.64 -14.17 -13.58
CA ARG A 54 -2.66 -14.99 -12.82
C ARG A 54 -2.94 -15.02 -11.32
N HIS A 55 -3.58 -13.99 -10.80
CA HIS A 55 -3.81 -13.77 -9.37
C HIS A 55 -5.28 -13.40 -9.11
N SER A 56 -6.18 -14.34 -9.39
CA SER A 56 -7.64 -14.10 -9.41
C SER A 56 -8.25 -13.75 -8.04
N VAL A 57 -7.55 -14.03 -6.95
CA VAL A 57 -8.02 -13.78 -5.57
C VAL A 57 -7.35 -12.57 -4.92
N THR A 58 -6.36 -11.95 -5.56
CA THR A 58 -5.63 -10.82 -4.96
C THR A 58 -6.33 -9.51 -5.27
N ARG A 59 -6.77 -8.77 -4.26
CA ARG A 59 -7.49 -7.51 -4.42
C ARG A 59 -6.53 -6.37 -4.74
N LEU A 60 -6.70 -5.73 -5.89
CA LEU A 60 -6.00 -4.48 -6.19
C LEU A 60 -6.76 -3.29 -5.59
N LYS A 61 -6.09 -2.50 -4.74
CA LYS A 61 -6.63 -1.26 -4.17
C LYS A 61 -5.82 -0.08 -4.67
N PHE A 62 -6.47 0.87 -5.33
CA PHE A 62 -5.82 2.08 -5.81
C PHE A 62 -6.08 3.25 -4.85
N VAL A 63 -5.02 3.97 -4.51
CA VAL A 63 -5.09 5.18 -3.70
C VAL A 63 -4.48 6.34 -4.48
N ASN A 64 -5.11 7.51 -4.45
CA ASN A 64 -4.54 8.70 -5.07
C ASN A 64 -3.19 9.04 -4.44
N GLY A 65 -2.17 9.18 -5.29
CA GLY A 65 -0.86 9.64 -4.92
C GLY A 65 -0.93 11.13 -4.66
N VAL A 66 -1.01 11.51 -3.39
CA VAL A 66 -0.99 12.91 -2.96
C VAL A 66 0.18 13.62 -3.64
N LEU A 67 -0.13 14.65 -4.45
CA LEU A 67 0.84 15.59 -5.00
C LEU A 67 1.80 16.06 -3.89
N GLY A 68 3.00 15.49 -3.85
CA GLY A 68 4.04 15.81 -2.86
C GLY A 68 4.27 14.79 -1.73
N GLY A 69 3.53 13.68 -1.65
CA GLY A 69 3.58 12.72 -0.54
C GLY A 69 3.62 11.23 -0.92
N SER A 70 3.87 10.90 -2.19
CA SER A 70 3.88 9.50 -2.70
C SER A 70 4.87 8.59 -1.95
N TRP A 71 6.03 9.13 -1.58
CA TRP A 71 7.04 8.40 -0.81
C TRP A 71 6.66 8.19 0.66
N GLU A 72 5.98 9.15 1.27
CA GLU A 72 5.51 9.01 2.66
C GLU A 72 4.47 7.88 2.79
N THR A 73 3.67 7.71 1.74
CA THR A 73 2.69 6.62 1.67
C THR A 73 3.39 5.25 1.60
N LEU A 74 4.51 5.13 0.89
CA LEU A 74 5.35 3.93 0.90
C LEU A 74 6.06 3.73 2.25
N THR A 75 6.71 4.76 2.79
CA THR A 75 7.51 4.63 4.02
C THR A 75 6.65 4.37 5.26
N GLN A 76 5.38 4.80 5.25
CA GLN A 76 4.42 4.51 6.31
C GLN A 76 3.64 3.19 6.09
N GLY A 77 3.95 2.42 5.04
CA GLY A 77 3.27 1.17 4.72
C GLY A 77 1.79 1.36 4.32
N ARG A 78 1.42 2.55 3.85
CA ARG A 78 0.07 2.87 3.37
C ARG A 78 -0.12 2.49 1.89
N ALA A 79 0.96 2.23 1.16
CA ALA A 79 0.97 1.65 -0.18
C ALA A 79 2.12 0.63 -0.27
N ASP A 80 1.93 -0.40 -1.09
CA ASP A 80 2.95 -1.41 -1.39
C ASP A 80 3.78 -0.99 -2.61
N ILE A 81 3.15 -0.32 -3.59
CA ILE A 81 3.76 0.12 -4.85
C ILE A 81 3.28 1.54 -5.18
N ILE A 82 4.14 2.35 -5.80
CA ILE A 82 3.76 3.63 -6.43
C ILE A 82 3.99 3.57 -7.94
N VAL A 83 3.01 4.03 -8.70
CA VAL A 83 3.10 4.24 -10.14
C VAL A 83 3.10 5.73 -10.45
N GLY A 84 3.95 6.15 -11.38
CA GLY A 84 4.01 7.55 -11.83
C GLY A 84 4.74 8.48 -10.86
N ALA A 85 5.57 7.96 -9.95
CA ALA A 85 6.38 8.78 -9.06
C ALA A 85 7.31 9.72 -9.87
N MET A 86 6.92 11.00 -9.99
CA MET A 86 7.68 11.99 -10.76
C MET A 86 8.96 12.46 -10.04
N ARG A 87 9.01 12.31 -8.71
CA ARG A 87 10.14 12.73 -7.87
C ARG A 87 10.97 11.53 -7.44
N ALA A 88 12.28 11.70 -7.44
CA ALA A 88 13.20 10.70 -6.88
C ALA A 88 12.83 10.37 -5.42
N PRO A 89 13.09 9.13 -4.96
CA PRO A 89 12.91 8.77 -3.57
C PRO A 89 13.68 9.71 -2.65
N PRO A 90 13.14 10.07 -1.47
CA PRO A 90 13.93 10.73 -0.46
C PRO A 90 15.17 9.87 -0.20
N ARG A 91 16.35 10.51 -0.09
CA ARG A 91 17.55 9.81 0.33
C ARG A 91 17.22 9.12 1.66
N ALA A 92 17.44 7.81 1.72
CA ALA A 92 17.40 7.10 2.99
C ALA A 92 18.28 7.87 3.98
N ALA A 93 17.73 8.23 5.14
CA ALA A 93 18.54 8.79 6.21
C ALA A 93 19.61 7.74 6.53
N ALA A 94 20.87 8.11 6.34
CA ALA A 94 22.02 7.28 6.69
C ALA A 94 22.10 7.06 8.20
#